data_AF-A0A497Q292-F1
#
_entry.id   AF-A0A497Q292-F1
#
_cell.length_a   1.000
_cell.length_b   1.000
_cell.length_c   1.000
_cell.angle_alpha   90.00
_cell.angle_beta   90.00
_cell.angle_gamma   90.00
#
_symmetry.space_group_name_H-M   'P 1'
#
loop_
_entity.id
_entity.type
_entity.pdbx_description
1 polymer ?
#
loop_
_entity_poly.entity_id
_entity_poly.type
_entity_poly.pdbx_seq_one_letter_code
_entity_poly.pdbx_strand_id
1 'polypeptide(L)'
;MFSSDREVSRTAFASLAASFFRLAEVRLSPTQKVVLCTSHGLLRDRTVSMTALADLISRTSGVAYSTVKWNLRALRKMGLLIGGDSDCKGRPAHLTVEGRMLAEYFDSQV
;
A
#
# COMPACT_ATOMS: atom_id res chain seq x y z
N MET A 1 -21.99 -25.84 -24.83
CA MET A 1 -20.85 -25.13 -25.45
C MET A 1 -20.79 -23.72 -24.88
N PHE A 2 -20.22 -23.54 -23.67
CA PHE A 2 -19.99 -22.23 -23.02
C PHE A 2 -18.87 -22.35 -21.96
N SER A 3 -17.71 -22.88 -22.34
CA SER A 3 -16.55 -22.99 -21.42
C SER A 3 -15.40 -22.04 -21.78
N SER A 4 -15.38 -21.50 -23.00
CA SER A 4 -14.31 -20.65 -23.52
C SER A 4 -14.28 -19.23 -22.93
N ASP A 5 -15.44 -18.60 -22.73
CA ASP A 5 -15.50 -17.19 -22.30
C ASP A 5 -15.02 -16.96 -20.86
N ARG A 6 -15.18 -17.96 -19.97
CA ARG A 6 -14.72 -17.87 -18.58
C ARG A 6 -13.21 -18.01 -18.43
N GLU A 7 -12.56 -18.81 -19.26
CA GLU A 7 -11.10 -19.00 -19.21
C GLU A 7 -10.35 -17.78 -19.76
N VAL A 8 -10.83 -17.20 -20.87
CA VAL A 8 -10.24 -15.98 -21.44
C VAL A 8 -10.29 -14.81 -20.44
N SER A 9 -11.37 -14.69 -19.67
CA SER A 9 -11.51 -13.67 -18.62
C SER A 9 -10.49 -13.82 -17.49
N ARG A 10 -10.19 -15.06 -17.05
CA ARG A 10 -9.21 -15.31 -15.98
C ARG A 10 -7.78 -15.02 -16.42
N THR A 11 -7.41 -15.44 -17.62
CA THR A 11 -6.07 -15.19 -18.18
C THR A 11 -5.83 -13.68 -18.39
N ALA A 12 -6.83 -12.97 -18.91
CA ALA A 12 -6.76 -11.52 -19.07
C ALA A 12 -6.62 -10.79 -17.73
N PHE A 13 -7.39 -11.18 -16.71
CA PHE A 13 -7.28 -10.59 -15.37
C PHE A 13 -5.91 -10.87 -14.71
N ALA A 14 -5.40 -12.10 -14.83
CA ALA A 14 -4.09 -12.46 -14.31
C ALA A 14 -2.96 -11.63 -14.98
N SER A 15 -3.05 -11.42 -16.29
CA SER A 15 -2.12 -10.57 -17.03
C SER A 15 -2.17 -9.10 -16.59
N LEU A 16 -3.38 -8.57 -16.34
CA LEU A 16 -3.58 -7.22 -15.82
C LEU A 16 -2.99 -7.07 -14.41
N ALA A 17 -3.28 -8.00 -13.51
CA ALA A 17 -2.73 -8.00 -12.15
C ALA A 17 -1.19 -8.07 -12.17
N ALA A 18 -0.61 -8.96 -12.99
CA ALA A 18 0.83 -9.04 -13.17
C ALA A 18 1.43 -7.74 -13.72
N SER A 19 0.72 -7.06 -14.63
CA SER A 19 1.14 -5.76 -15.16
C SER A 19 1.09 -4.66 -14.10
N PHE A 20 0.07 -4.67 -13.24
CA PHE A 20 -0.04 -3.77 -12.09
C PHE A 20 1.13 -3.96 -11.13
N PHE A 21 1.45 -5.19 -10.75
CA PHE A 21 2.58 -5.47 -9.86
C PHE A 21 3.92 -5.05 -10.47
N ARG A 22 4.18 -5.38 -11.74
CA ARG A 22 5.41 -4.94 -12.43
C ARG A 22 5.52 -3.42 -12.51
N LEU A 23 4.42 -2.72 -12.78
CA LEU A 23 4.42 -1.27 -12.83
C LEU A 23 4.70 -0.68 -11.45
N ALA A 24 4.09 -1.22 -10.40
CA ALA A 24 4.34 -0.80 -9.02
C ALA A 24 5.81 -1.04 -8.62
N GLU A 25 6.38 -2.19 -9.00
CA GLU A 25 7.79 -2.54 -8.74
C GLU A 25 8.76 -1.47 -9.28
N VAL A 26 8.51 -1.00 -10.50
CA VAL A 26 9.35 0.00 -11.19
C VAL A 26 9.08 1.42 -10.69
N ARG A 27 7.83 1.73 -10.30
CA ARG A 27 7.41 3.11 -9.97
C ARG A 27 7.57 3.46 -8.50
N LEU A 28 7.50 2.50 -7.59
CA LEU A 28 7.67 2.76 -6.17
C LEU A 28 9.16 2.76 -5.82
N SER A 29 9.60 3.81 -5.12
CA SER A 29 10.96 3.84 -4.58
C SER A 29 11.14 2.79 -3.47
N PRO A 30 12.38 2.37 -3.17
CA PRO A 30 12.64 1.44 -2.06
C PRO A 30 12.04 1.93 -0.74
N THR A 31 12.13 3.23 -0.44
CA THR A 31 11.53 3.81 0.76
C THR A 31 10.00 3.77 0.74
N GLN A 32 9.36 3.97 -0.42
CA GLN A 32 7.91 3.85 -0.54
C GLN A 32 7.45 2.41 -0.28
N LYS A 33 8.18 1.42 -0.79
CA LYS A 33 7.92 -0.01 -0.52
C LYS A 33 8.06 -0.31 0.97
N VAL A 34 9.16 0.13 1.61
CA VAL A 34 9.35 -0.03 3.07
C VAL A 34 8.22 0.60 3.86
N VAL A 35 7.83 1.84 3.55
CA VAL A 35 6.72 2.53 4.25
C VAL A 35 5.39 1.80 4.04
N LEU A 36 5.12 1.31 2.82
CA LEU A 36 3.89 0.56 2.52
C LEU A 36 3.82 -0.77 3.29
N CYS A 37 4.88 -1.58 3.26
CA CYS A 37 4.93 -2.87 3.93
C CYS A 37 4.91 -2.72 5.47
N THR A 38 5.65 -1.73 5.99
CA THR A 38 5.60 -1.42 7.43
C THR A 38 4.20 -0.95 7.84
N SER A 39 3.53 -0.15 7.00
CA SER A 39 2.13 0.24 7.24
C SER A 39 1.20 -0.99 7.27
N HIS A 40 1.38 -1.93 6.35
CA HIS A 40 0.59 -3.15 6.28
C HIS A 40 0.68 -3.97 7.57
N GLY A 41 1.89 -4.24 8.05
CA GLY A 41 2.11 -4.96 9.30
C GLY A 41 1.52 -4.24 10.52
N LEU A 42 1.73 -2.92 10.62
CA LEU A 42 1.26 -2.14 11.77
C LEU A 42 -0.27 -1.99 11.82
N LEU A 43 -0.92 -1.87 10.66
CA LEU A 43 -2.37 -1.64 10.56
C LEU A 43 -3.21 -2.93 10.62
N ARG A 44 -2.57 -4.11 10.69
CA ARG A 44 -3.28 -5.39 10.80
C ARG A 44 -4.13 -5.46 12.07
N ASP A 45 -3.56 -5.06 13.20
CA ASP A 45 -4.18 -5.19 14.53
C ASP A 45 -4.31 -3.84 15.26
N ARG A 46 -4.05 -2.72 14.57
CA ARG A 46 -4.05 -1.39 15.16
C ARG A 46 -4.90 -0.43 14.36
N THR A 47 -5.70 0.36 15.06
CA THR A 47 -6.39 1.53 14.51
C THR A 47 -5.66 2.78 14.97
N VAL A 48 -4.94 3.43 14.06
CA VAL A 48 -4.10 4.61 14.37
C VAL A 48 -4.36 5.74 13.37
N SER A 49 -4.13 6.98 13.78
CA SER A 49 -4.17 8.12 12.85
C SER A 49 -2.96 8.14 11.91
N MET A 50 -3.00 8.94 10.85
CA MET A 50 -1.85 9.15 9.96
C MET A 50 -0.58 9.63 10.68
N THR A 51 -0.75 10.50 11.67
CA THR A 51 0.37 11.03 12.45
C THR A 51 0.97 9.95 13.35
N ALA A 52 0.13 9.17 14.03
CA ALA A 52 0.60 8.06 14.86
C ALA A 52 1.24 6.96 14.01
N LEU A 53 0.69 6.66 12.84
CA LEU A 53 1.28 5.72 11.89
C LEU A 53 2.67 6.18 11.45
N ALA A 54 2.84 7.47 11.15
CA ALA A 54 4.14 8.02 10.76
C ALA A 54 5.20 7.85 11.86
N ASP A 55 4.83 8.05 13.13
CA ASP A 55 5.73 7.88 14.28
C ASP A 55 6.12 6.41 14.45
N LEU A 56 5.14 5.50 14.40
CA LEU A 56 5.39 4.06 14.48
C LEU A 56 6.31 3.57 13.37
N ILE A 57 6.03 3.92 12.11
CA ILE A 57 6.86 3.52 10.97
C ILE A 57 8.29 4.06 11.13
N SER A 58 8.45 5.32 11.56
CA SER A 58 9.78 5.90 11.72
C SER A 58 10.61 5.13 12.74
N ARG A 59 10.00 4.75 13.87
CA ARG A 59 10.65 3.96 14.92
C ARG A 59 10.97 2.53 14.48
N THR A 60 10.09 1.90 13.69
CA THR A 60 10.25 0.50 13.29
C THR A 60 11.18 0.33 12.09
N SER A 61 11.18 1.26 11.13
CA SER A 61 11.92 1.12 9.85
C SER A 61 13.27 1.86 9.82
N GLY A 62 13.55 2.73 10.79
CA GLY A 62 14.72 3.62 10.76
C GLY A 62 14.60 4.78 9.75
N VAL A 63 13.50 4.88 9.01
CA VAL A 63 13.23 6.01 8.11
C VAL A 63 12.89 7.25 8.93
N ALA A 64 13.52 8.39 8.62
CA ALA A 64 13.25 9.65 9.33
C ALA A 64 11.77 10.05 9.25
N TYR A 65 11.21 10.53 10.36
CA TYR A 65 9.78 10.86 10.49
C TYR A 65 9.24 11.80 9.40
N SER A 66 9.99 12.84 9.03
CA SER A 66 9.63 13.76 7.94
C SER A 66 9.52 13.03 6.59
N THR A 67 10.47 12.14 6.31
CA THR A 67 10.47 11.27 5.12
C THR A 67 9.28 10.32 5.13
N VAL A 68 8.95 9.71 6.27
CA VAL A 68 7.77 8.85 6.39
C VAL A 68 6.49 9.63 6.06
N LYS A 69 6.32 10.85 6.62
CA LYS A 69 5.13 11.68 6.33
C LYS A 69 4.97 11.98 4.83
N TRP A 70 6.06 12.30 4.14
CA TRP A 70 6.02 12.53 2.70
C TRP A 70 5.63 11.28 1.92
N ASN A 71 6.17 10.12 2.31
CA ASN A 71 5.83 8.85 1.68
C ASN A 71 4.38 8.44 1.95
N LEU A 72 3.90 8.55 3.18
CA LEU A 72 2.49 8.31 3.51
C LEU A 72 1.55 9.23 2.73
N ARG A 73 1.92 10.50 2.56
CA ARG A 73 1.17 11.43 1.70
C ARG A 73 1.18 10.98 0.23
N ALA A 74 2.31 10.50 -0.28
CA ALA A 74 2.43 10.00 -1.65
C ALA A 74 1.58 8.73 -1.86
N LEU A 75 1.67 7.75 -0.96
CA LEU A 75 0.86 6.52 -0.99
C LEU A 75 -0.63 6.83 -0.95
N ARG A 76 -1.05 7.82 -0.15
CA ARG A 76 -2.44 8.30 -0.13
C ARG A 76 -2.85 8.90 -1.47
N LYS A 77 -2.01 9.75 -2.06
CA LYS A 77 -2.26 10.33 -3.38
C LYS A 77 -2.35 9.27 -4.48
N MET A 78 -1.64 8.15 -4.34
CA MET A 78 -1.73 7.01 -5.27
C MET A 78 -2.96 6.13 -5.04
N GLY A 79 -3.77 6.40 -4.01
CA GLY A 79 -4.93 5.57 -3.66
C GLY A 79 -4.56 4.25 -3.00
N LEU A 80 -3.34 4.09 -2.48
CA LEU A 80 -2.90 2.88 -1.77
C LEU A 80 -3.23 2.93 -0.27
N LEU A 81 -3.51 4.13 0.24
CA LEU A 81 -3.75 4.38 1.64
C LEU A 81 -4.84 5.44 1.81
N ILE A 82 -5.68 5.28 2.81
CA ILE A 82 -6.71 6.23 3.23
C ILE A 82 -6.41 6.63 4.67
N GLY A 83 -6.70 7.88 5.04
CA GLY A 83 -6.57 8.37 6.41
C GLY A 83 -6.86 9.85 6.49
N GLY A 84 -6.93 10.37 7.71
CA GLY A 84 -7.20 11.78 7.93
C GLY A 84 -6.12 12.69 7.34
N ASP A 85 -6.52 13.90 6.93
CA ASP A 85 -5.63 14.93 6.40
C ASP A 85 -5.89 16.30 7.05
N SER A 86 -5.43 17.38 6.41
CA SER A 86 -5.63 18.75 6.90
C SER A 86 -7.10 19.14 6.98
N ASP A 87 -7.92 18.61 6.07
CA ASP A 87 -9.30 19.03 5.84
C ASP A 87 -10.28 18.10 6.55
N CYS A 88 -9.90 16.83 6.74
CA CYS A 88 -10.66 15.83 7.48
C CYS A 88 -9.79 15.14 8.53
N LYS A 89 -9.74 15.73 9.74
CA LYS A 89 -8.98 15.20 10.88
C LYS A 89 -9.67 13.99 11.52
N GLY A 90 -8.89 13.20 12.26
CA GLY A 90 -9.41 12.12 13.11
C GLY A 90 -9.78 10.81 12.39
N ARG A 91 -9.70 10.75 11.06
CA ARG A 91 -9.90 9.48 10.34
C ARG A 91 -8.70 8.55 10.54
N PRO A 92 -8.92 7.29 10.97
CA PRO A 92 -7.86 6.31 11.09
C PRO A 92 -7.26 5.98 9.72
N ALA A 93 -5.98 5.61 9.75
CA ALA A 93 -5.23 5.19 8.59
C ALA A 93 -5.57 3.72 8.26
N HIS A 94 -5.85 3.45 6.98
CA HIS A 94 -6.12 2.11 6.47
C HIS A 94 -5.54 1.96 5.07
N LEU A 95 -5.03 0.77 4.74
CA LEU A 95 -4.69 0.44 3.35
C LEU A 95 -5.96 0.18 2.55
N THR A 96 -5.96 0.60 1.29
CA THR A 96 -6.96 0.16 0.32
C THR A 96 -6.75 -1.31 -0.03
N VAL A 97 -7.67 -1.89 -0.80
CA VAL A 97 -7.53 -3.27 -1.28
C VAL A 97 -6.26 -3.38 -2.13
N GLU A 98 -6.04 -2.43 -3.02
CA GLU A 98 -4.87 -2.36 -3.90
C GLU A 98 -3.58 -2.13 -3.11
N GLY A 99 -3.62 -1.27 -2.08
CA GLY A 99 -2.49 -1.05 -1.18
C GLY A 99 -2.09 -2.29 -0.40
N ARG A 100 -3.08 -3.08 0.05
CA ARG A 100 -2.85 -4.37 0.72
C ARG A 100 -2.26 -5.39 -0.24
N MET A 101 -2.85 -5.52 -1.43
CA MET A 101 -2.34 -6.45 -2.46
C MET A 101 -0.88 -6.17 -2.82
N LEU A 102 -0.50 -4.88 -2.97
CA LEU A 102 0.89 -4.52 -3.22
C LEU A 102 1.81 -4.83 -2.05
N ALA A 103 1.38 -4.54 -0.82
CA ALA A 103 2.16 -4.84 0.37
C ALA A 103 2.42 -6.35 0.50
N GLU A 104 1.38 -7.17 0.36
CA GLU A 104 1.48 -8.64 0.38
C GLU A 104 2.39 -9.16 -0.73
N TYR A 105 2.30 -8.60 -1.93
CA TYR A 105 3.19 -8.95 -3.04
C TYR A 105 4.66 -8.64 -2.72
N PHE A 106 4.96 -7.46 -2.17
CA PHE A 106 6.33 -7.12 -1.79
C PHE A 106 6.84 -7.96 -0.61
N ASP A 107 6.00 -8.22 0.39
CA ASP A 107 6.34 -9.10 1.53
C ASP A 107 6.63 -10.54 1.06
N SER A 108 6.00 -11.01 -0.02
CA SER A 108 6.23 -12.35 -0.58
C SER A 108 7.53 -12.51 -1.40
N GLN A 109 8.23 -11.41 -1.69
CA GLN A 109 9.49 -11.42 -2.45
C GLN A 109 10.74 -11.38 -1.56
N VAL A 110 10.56 -11.27 -0.24
CA VAL A 110 11.60 -11.29 0.78
C VAL A 110 11.72 -12.69 1.37
#